data_AF-A0A392MV42-F1
#
_entry.id   AF-A0A392MV42-F1
#
_cell.length_a   1.000
_cell.length_b   1.000
_cell.length_c   1.000
_cell.angle_alpha   90.00
_cell.angle_beta   90.00
_cell.angle_gamma   90.00
#
_symmetry.space_group_name_H-M   'P 1'
#
loop_
_entity.id
_entity.type
_entity.pdbx_description
1 polymer ?
#
loop_
_entity_poly.entity_id
_entity_poly.type
_entity_poly.pdbx_seq_one_letter_code
_entity_poly.pdbx_strand_id
1 'polypeptide(L)'
;MFNLWGSSQQDQKTKEAYAESKINELKVAIGPLSGHSLKYCTDACLRRYLEARNWNVDKSKKMLEDTLKWRSVYKPEKIRWDEVAEEGETGKVYRAGFHDRQGRTVLILRPGMQHSLACFGELMEIAYDMFISCFQLISISSPK
;
A
#
# COMPACT_ATOMS: atom_id res chain seq x y z
N MET A 1 14.90 26.54 33.25
CA MET A 1 15.63 26.20 32.00
C MET A 1 15.16 24.83 31.55
N PHE A 2 15.14 24.63 30.24
CA PHE A 2 14.27 23.73 29.50
C PHE A 2 14.68 22.25 29.54
N ASN A 3 13.81 21.36 30.05
CA ASN A 3 13.92 19.89 29.90
C ASN A 3 12.90 19.32 28.89
N LEU A 4 12.27 20.16 28.07
CA LEU A 4 11.21 19.73 27.15
C LEU A 4 11.72 18.95 25.93
N TRP A 5 13.01 19.08 25.58
CA TRP A 5 13.59 18.46 24.38
C TRP A 5 13.94 16.97 24.56
N GLY A 6 14.35 16.56 25.76
CA GLY A 6 14.75 15.17 26.04
C GLY A 6 13.58 14.18 25.99
N SER A 7 12.38 14.59 26.43
CA SER A 7 11.20 13.72 26.48
C SER A 7 10.73 13.30 25.08
N SER A 8 10.70 14.21 24.12
CA SER A 8 10.18 13.92 22.76
C SER A 8 11.08 12.96 21.98
N GLN A 9 12.39 13.05 22.15
CA GLN A 9 13.34 12.12 21.51
C GLN A 9 13.22 10.71 22.10
N GLN A 10 12.98 10.61 23.41
CA GLN A 10 12.83 9.35 24.12
C GLN A 10 11.49 8.66 23.77
N ASP A 11 10.41 9.43 23.61
CA ASP A 11 9.12 8.94 23.14
C ASP A 11 9.17 8.44 21.70
N GLN A 12 9.84 9.18 20.80
CA GLN A 12 10.02 8.78 19.40
C GLN A 12 10.77 7.45 19.30
N LYS A 13 11.89 7.33 20.04
CA LYS A 13 12.71 6.12 20.07
C LYS A 13 11.96 4.91 20.62
N THR A 14 11.11 5.13 21.64
CA THR A 14 10.27 4.07 22.22
C THR A 14 9.22 3.59 21.22
N LYS A 15 8.59 4.50 20.47
CA LYS A 15 7.63 4.16 19.41
C LYS A 15 8.27 3.40 18.26
N GLU A 16 9.47 3.80 17.85
CA GLU A 16 10.24 3.11 16.80
C GLU A 16 10.61 1.69 17.22
N ALA A 17 11.10 1.50 18.46
CA ALA A 17 11.41 0.19 19.00
C ALA A 17 10.15 -0.71 19.11
N TYR A 18 9.02 -0.15 19.53
CA TYR A 18 7.74 -0.88 19.54
C TYR A 18 7.32 -1.33 18.14
N ALA A 19 7.44 -0.43 17.16
CA ALA A 19 7.10 -0.73 15.78
C ALA A 19 8.00 -1.82 15.20
N GLU A 20 9.31 -1.76 15.44
CA GLU A 20 10.28 -2.76 14.99
C GLU A 20 10.02 -4.13 15.61
N SER A 21 9.71 -4.18 16.91
CA SER A 21 9.31 -5.40 17.61
C SER A 21 8.08 -6.05 16.94
N LYS A 22 7.04 -5.26 16.66
CA LYS A 22 5.83 -5.76 15.99
C LYS A 22 6.06 -6.22 14.56
N ILE A 23 6.93 -5.54 13.81
CA ILE A 23 7.33 -5.95 12.46
C ILE A 23 8.04 -7.31 12.52
N ASN A 24 8.95 -7.51 13.47
CA ASN A 24 9.67 -8.78 13.64
C ASN A 24 8.73 -9.91 14.06
N GLU A 25 7.79 -9.65 14.98
CA GLU A 25 6.74 -10.60 15.37
C GLU A 25 5.90 -11.02 14.15
N LEU A 26 5.52 -10.08 13.30
CA LEU A 26 4.79 -10.37 12.06
C LEU A 26 5.64 -11.16 11.06
N LYS A 27 6.93 -10.83 10.89
CA LYS A 27 7.86 -11.60 10.03
C LYS A 27 7.98 -13.06 10.47
N VAL A 28 8.04 -13.31 11.77
CA VAL A 28 8.04 -14.67 12.32
C VAL A 28 6.71 -15.35 12.04
N ALA A 29 5.59 -14.65 12.27
CA ALA A 29 4.25 -15.22 12.13
C ALA A 29 3.89 -15.60 10.68
N ILE A 30 4.40 -14.88 9.68
CA ILE A 30 4.18 -15.16 8.24
C ILE A 30 5.08 -16.28 7.71
N GLY A 31 6.20 -16.56 8.40
CA GLY A 31 7.17 -17.56 7.98
C GLY A 31 8.03 -17.14 6.78
N PRO A 32 8.84 -18.06 6.24
CA PRO A 32 9.75 -17.76 5.13
C PRO A 32 8.97 -17.44 3.85
N LEU A 33 9.30 -16.30 3.23
CA LEU A 33 8.75 -15.86 1.96
C LEU A 33 9.72 -16.12 0.81
N SER A 34 9.20 -16.28 -0.41
CA SER A 34 9.99 -16.45 -1.63
C SER A 34 9.44 -15.63 -2.79
N GLY A 35 10.26 -15.45 -3.83
CA GLY A 35 9.87 -14.83 -5.09
C GLY A 35 9.30 -13.41 -4.95
N HIS A 36 8.14 -13.17 -5.57
CA HIS A 36 7.47 -11.87 -5.56
C HIS A 36 6.95 -11.45 -4.17
N SER A 37 6.57 -12.42 -3.32
CA SER A 37 6.11 -12.14 -1.96
C SER A 37 7.22 -11.55 -1.10
N LEU A 38 8.46 -12.06 -1.25
CA LEU A 38 9.63 -11.51 -0.55
C LEU A 38 9.92 -10.07 -0.99
N LYS A 39 9.81 -9.77 -2.29
CA LYS A 39 10.01 -8.41 -2.82
C LYS A 39 8.94 -7.43 -2.34
N TYR A 40 7.71 -7.90 -2.14
CA TYR A 40 6.58 -7.08 -1.71
C TYR A 40 6.60 -6.77 -0.21
N CYS A 41 6.97 -7.75 0.63
CA CYS A 41 6.91 -7.67 2.09
C CYS A 41 8.14 -6.94 2.69
N THR A 42 8.36 -5.69 2.31
CA THR A 42 9.34 -4.80 2.96
C THR A 42 8.87 -4.37 4.34
N ASP A 43 9.78 -3.92 5.22
CA ASP A 43 9.44 -3.46 6.57
C ASP A 43 8.43 -2.31 6.56
N ALA A 44 8.54 -1.40 5.60
CA ALA A 44 7.57 -0.33 5.38
C ALA A 44 6.20 -0.88 4.96
N CYS A 45 6.16 -1.93 4.14
CA CYS A 45 4.92 -2.61 3.77
C CYS A 45 4.28 -3.27 5.00
N LEU A 46 5.04 -4.08 5.75
CA LEU A 46 4.57 -4.75 6.96
C LEU A 46 4.05 -3.77 8.01
N ARG A 47 4.73 -2.62 8.19
CA ARG A 47 4.27 -1.53 9.05
C ARG A 47 2.87 -1.03 8.68
N ARG A 48 2.57 -0.86 7.39
CA ARG A 48 1.24 -0.39 6.95
C ARG A 48 0.13 -1.38 7.29
N TYR A 49 0.39 -2.68 7.18
CA TYR A 49 -0.58 -3.71 7.59
C TYR A 49 -0.84 -3.65 9.10
N LEU A 50 0.24 -3.47 9.89
CA LEU A 50 0.14 -3.28 11.34
C LEU A 50 -0.66 -2.03 11.69
N GLU A 51 -0.32 -0.87 11.12
CA GLU A 51 -1.04 0.38 11.35
C GLU A 51 -2.52 0.28 10.97
N ALA A 52 -2.83 -0.33 9.82
CA ALA A 52 -4.21 -0.54 9.35
C ALA A 52 -5.04 -1.49 10.23
N ARG A 53 -4.39 -2.26 11.12
CA ARG A 53 -5.03 -3.20 12.05
C ARG A 53 -4.68 -2.87 13.50
N ASN A 54 -4.38 -1.61 13.79
CA ASN A 54 -4.11 -1.10 15.14
C ASN A 54 -3.03 -1.93 15.88
N TRP A 55 -1.95 -2.26 15.17
CA TRP A 55 -0.81 -3.05 15.63
C TRP A 55 -1.14 -4.47 16.12
N ASN A 56 -2.29 -5.02 15.72
CA ASN A 56 -2.67 -6.41 15.99
C ASN A 56 -2.02 -7.35 14.97
N VAL A 57 -1.10 -8.21 15.41
CA VAL A 57 -0.30 -9.06 14.54
C VAL A 57 -1.15 -10.10 13.81
N ASP A 58 -2.08 -10.78 14.48
CA ASP A 58 -2.91 -11.82 13.87
C ASP A 58 -3.81 -11.27 12.75
N LYS A 59 -4.47 -10.14 13.01
CA LYS A 59 -5.30 -9.46 12.00
C LYS A 59 -4.46 -8.93 10.84
N SER A 60 -3.25 -8.44 11.12
CA SER A 60 -2.32 -7.96 10.10
C SER A 60 -1.83 -9.10 9.22
N LYS A 61 -1.46 -10.22 9.83
CA LYS A 61 -1.08 -11.46 9.14
C LYS A 61 -2.19 -11.92 8.21
N LYS A 62 -3.42 -12.04 8.72
CA LYS A 62 -4.56 -12.48 7.91
C LYS A 62 -4.79 -11.59 6.69
N MET A 63 -4.76 -10.27 6.90
CA MET A 63 -4.90 -9.28 5.82
C MET A 63 -3.76 -9.37 4.79
N LEU A 64 -2.53 -9.62 5.26
CA LEU A 64 -1.37 -9.78 4.39
C LEU A 64 -1.45 -11.07 3.56
N GLU A 65 -1.82 -12.20 4.17
CA GLU A 65 -2.01 -13.48 3.50
C GLU A 65 -3.08 -13.37 2.40
N ASP A 66 -4.21 -12.72 2.69
CA ASP A 66 -5.27 -12.49 1.71
C ASP A 66 -4.75 -11.62 0.55
N THR A 67 -3.91 -10.62 0.84
CA THR A 67 -3.26 -9.83 -0.22
C THR A 67 -2.29 -10.67 -1.04
N LEU A 68 -1.43 -11.47 -0.42
CA LEU A 68 -0.46 -12.32 -1.12
C LEU A 68 -1.16 -13.36 -2.00
N LYS A 69 -2.28 -13.93 -1.53
CA LYS A 69 -3.14 -14.81 -2.32
C LYS A 69 -3.75 -14.08 -3.52
N TRP A 70 -4.26 -12.87 -3.33
CA TRP A 70 -4.77 -12.06 -4.43
C TRP A 70 -3.67 -11.78 -5.46
N ARG A 71 -2.47 -11.38 -5.01
CA ARG A 71 -1.33 -11.11 -5.89
C ARG A 71 -0.86 -12.34 -6.66
N SER A 72 -0.92 -13.54 -6.06
CA SER A 72 -0.51 -14.77 -6.76
C SER A 72 -1.49 -15.17 -7.86
N VAL A 73 -2.78 -14.86 -7.69
CA VAL A 73 -3.83 -15.10 -8.68
C VAL A 73 -3.77 -14.06 -9.80
N TYR A 74 -3.82 -12.77 -9.45
CA TYR A 74 -4.01 -11.68 -10.41
C TYR A 74 -2.71 -11.10 -10.96
N LYS A 75 -1.57 -11.37 -10.32
CA LYS A 75 -0.21 -11.03 -10.77
C LYS A 75 -0.11 -9.58 -11.27
N PRO A 76 -0.37 -8.58 -10.42
CA PRO A 76 -0.40 -7.17 -10.82
C PRO A 76 0.93 -6.71 -11.46
N GLU A 77 2.05 -7.34 -11.09
CA GLU A 77 3.35 -7.10 -11.72
C GLU A 77 3.46 -7.50 -13.20
N LYS A 78 2.46 -8.21 -13.75
CA LYS A 78 2.40 -8.60 -15.17
C LYS A 78 1.46 -7.75 -16.00
N ILE A 79 0.66 -6.88 -15.38
CA ILE A 79 -0.29 -6.02 -16.09
C ILE A 79 0.50 -5.06 -16.98
N ARG A 80 0.23 -5.09 -18.28
CA ARG A 80 0.86 -4.21 -19.26
C ARG A 80 -0.01 -2.99 -19.51
N TRP A 81 0.63 -1.86 -19.85
CA TRP A 81 -0.08 -0.64 -20.24
C TRP A 81 -1.07 -0.89 -21.38
N ASP A 82 -0.67 -1.68 -22.38
CA ASP A 82 -1.49 -2.02 -23.54
C ASP A 82 -2.84 -2.70 -23.16
N GLU A 83 -2.90 -3.37 -22.00
CA GLU A 83 -4.10 -4.06 -21.51
C GLU A 83 -5.05 -3.15 -20.70
N VAL A 84 -4.55 -2.00 -20.23
CA VAL A 84 -5.29 -1.06 -19.35
C VAL A 84 -5.56 0.27 -20.06
N ALA A 85 -4.81 0.59 -21.12
CA ALA A 85 -4.90 1.85 -21.84
C ALA A 85 -6.32 2.12 -22.36
N GLU A 86 -6.98 1.11 -22.95
CA GLU A 86 -8.33 1.25 -23.50
C GLU A 86 -9.37 1.61 -22.41
N GLU A 87 -9.25 1.04 -21.21
CA GLU A 87 -10.13 1.38 -20.09
C GLU A 87 -9.76 2.74 -19.48
N GLY A 88 -8.47 3.04 -19.34
CA GLY A 88 -7.96 4.31 -18.80
C GLY A 88 -8.22 5.53 -19.70
N GLU A 89 -8.39 5.33 -21.00
CA GLU A 89 -8.72 6.39 -21.99
C GLU A 89 -10.09 7.03 -21.71
N THR A 90 -11.01 6.29 -21.08
CA THR A 90 -12.33 6.82 -20.71
C THR A 90 -12.27 7.81 -19.54
N GLY A 91 -11.16 7.82 -18.79
CA GLY A 91 -10.97 8.69 -17.63
C GLY A 91 -11.96 8.41 -16.49
N LYS A 92 -12.46 7.17 -16.39
CA LYS A 92 -13.28 6.68 -15.28
C LYS A 92 -12.53 6.78 -13.95
N VAL A 93 -11.22 6.53 -13.96
CA VAL A 93 -10.35 6.65 -12.79
C VAL A 93 -9.11 7.45 -13.20
N TYR A 94 -8.72 8.44 -12.39
CA TYR A 94 -7.47 9.16 -12.63
C TYR A 94 -6.88 9.71 -11.33
N ARG A 95 -5.55 9.85 -11.33
CA ARG A 95 -4.81 10.50 -10.24
C ARG A 95 -4.95 12.01 -10.35
N ALA A 96 -5.41 12.65 -9.28
CA ALA A 96 -5.44 14.11 -9.21
C ALA A 96 -4.01 14.69 -9.19
N GLY A 97 -3.81 15.82 -9.87
CA GLY A 97 -2.55 16.56 -9.84
C GLY A 97 -2.26 17.29 -8.52
N PHE A 98 -3.11 17.11 -7.51
CA PHE A 98 -2.99 17.71 -6.19
C PHE A 98 -3.04 16.63 -5.10
N HIS A 99 -2.53 16.99 -3.92
CA HIS A 99 -2.62 16.17 -2.72
C HIS A 99 -3.72 16.72 -1.81
N ASP A 100 -4.24 15.86 -0.93
CA ASP A 100 -5.16 16.33 0.11
C ASP A 100 -4.42 17.16 1.19
N ARG A 101 -5.16 17.66 2.18
CA ARG A 101 -4.58 18.45 3.29
C ARG A 101 -3.55 17.68 4.13
N GLN A 102 -3.51 16.36 4.03
CA GLN A 102 -2.59 15.48 4.75
C GLN A 102 -1.46 14.98 3.84
N GLY A 103 -1.34 15.50 2.60
CA GLY A 103 -0.31 15.10 1.64
C GLY A 103 -0.59 13.75 0.96
N ARG A 104 -1.79 13.19 1.09
CA ARG A 104 -2.17 11.91 0.48
C ARG A 104 -2.56 12.10 -0.98
N THR A 105 -2.20 11.13 -1.82
CA THR A 105 -2.64 11.08 -3.22
C THR A 105 -4.15 10.94 -3.30
N VAL A 106 -4.78 11.72 -4.17
CA VAL A 106 -6.22 11.64 -4.43
C VAL A 106 -6.46 10.92 -5.75
N LEU A 107 -7.26 9.86 -5.70
CA LEU A 107 -7.77 9.17 -6.88
C LEU A 107 -9.23 9.61 -7.10
N ILE A 108 -9.54 10.12 -8.30
CA ILE A 108 -10.88 10.58 -8.65
C ILE A 108 -11.56 9.50 -9.49
N LEU A 109 -12.72 9.04 -9.03
CA LEU A 109 -13.55 8.09 -9.75
C LEU A 109 -14.75 8.82 -10.35
N ARG A 110 -15.07 8.56 -11.61
CA ARG A 110 -16.20 9.11 -12.38
C ARG A 110 -17.11 7.97 -12.87
N PRO A 111 -18.00 7.44 -12.02
CA PRO A 111 -18.86 6.30 -12.37
C PRO A 111 -19.78 6.55 -13.57
N GLY A 112 -20.11 7.81 -13.86
CA GLY A 112 -20.95 8.19 -15.01
C GLY A 112 -20.29 8.02 -16.39
N MET A 113 -18.99 7.68 -16.45
CA MET A 113 -18.25 7.44 -17.70
C MET A 113 -18.08 5.95 -18.00
N GLN A 114 -18.89 5.10 -17.35
CA GLN A 114 -18.84 3.66 -17.49
C GLN A 114 -19.54 3.20 -18.78
N HIS A 115 -18.73 2.87 -19.79
CA HIS A 115 -19.22 2.39 -21.10
C HIS A 115 -19.24 0.85 -21.23
N SER A 116 -18.65 0.10 -20.29
CA SER A 116 -18.50 -1.37 -20.37
C SER A 116 -19.37 -2.10 -19.33
N LEU A 117 -19.92 -3.26 -19.73
CA LEU A 117 -20.69 -4.18 -18.86
C LEU A 117 -19.77 -5.17 -18.10
N ALA A 118 -18.45 -5.03 -18.25
CA ALA A 118 -17.46 -6.00 -17.80
C ALA A 118 -16.86 -5.60 -16.44
N CYS A 119 -17.52 -6.00 -15.36
CA CYS A 119 -17.09 -5.81 -13.96
C CYS A 119 -15.63 -6.25 -13.69
N PHE A 120 -15.11 -7.24 -14.44
CA PHE A 120 -13.75 -7.74 -14.24
C PHE A 120 -12.66 -6.76 -14.72
N GLY A 121 -12.87 -6.06 -15.84
CA GLY A 121 -11.90 -5.09 -16.38
C GLY A 121 -11.72 -3.90 -15.44
N GLU A 122 -12.83 -3.40 -14.91
CA GLU A 122 -12.87 -2.26 -13.98
C GLU A 122 -12.19 -2.57 -12.65
N LEU A 123 -12.37 -3.78 -12.12
CA LEU A 123 -11.67 -4.21 -10.90
C LEU A 123 -10.16 -4.31 -11.13
N MET A 124 -9.73 -4.71 -12.32
CA MET A 124 -8.32 -4.79 -12.67
C MET A 124 -7.70 -3.41 -12.91
N GLU A 125 -8.44 -2.48 -13.52
CA GLU A 125 -8.05 -1.06 -13.66
C GLU A 125 -7.88 -0.39 -12.29
N ILE A 126 -8.89 -0.51 -11.40
CA ILE A 126 -8.80 0.04 -10.05
C ILE A 126 -7.67 -0.60 -9.26
N ALA A 127 -7.47 -1.92 -9.39
CA ALA A 127 -6.37 -2.61 -8.73
C ALA A 127 -5.00 -2.19 -9.29
N TYR A 128 -4.90 -1.93 -10.59
CA TYR A 128 -3.72 -1.37 -11.24
C TYR A 128 -3.42 0.04 -10.73
N ASP A 129 -4.40 0.93 -10.72
CA ASP A 129 -4.25 2.31 -10.24
C ASP A 129 -3.94 2.39 -8.74
N MET A 130 -4.58 1.53 -7.94
CA MET A 130 -4.26 1.39 -6.53
C MET A 130 -2.85 0.84 -6.33
N PHE A 131 -2.44 -0.15 -7.14
CA PHE A 131 -1.09 -0.72 -7.08
C PHE A 131 -0.04 0.33 -7.46
N ILE A 132 -0.21 1.05 -8.58
CA ILE A 132 0.69 2.12 -9.02
C ILE A 132 0.75 3.26 -8.00
N SER A 133 -0.39 3.69 -7.46
CA SER A 133 -0.44 4.77 -6.46
C SER A 133 0.23 4.35 -5.14
N CYS A 134 -0.04 3.13 -4.65
CA CYS A 134 0.59 2.61 -3.43
C CYS A 134 2.09 2.32 -3.61
N PHE A 135 2.54 1.95 -4.81
CA PHE A 135 3.96 1.69 -5.10
C PHE A 135 4.75 2.97 -5.40
N GLN A 136 4.18 3.97 -6.09
CA GLN A 136 4.81 5.29 -6.23
C GLN A 136 4.95 6.00 -4.88
N LEU A 137 4.03 5.78 -3.93
CA LEU A 137 4.20 6.22 -2.54
C LEU A 137 5.34 5.52 -1.79
N ILE A 138 5.97 4.46 -2.34
CA ILE A 138 7.20 3.84 -1.80
C ILE A 138 8.46 4.48 -2.40
N SER A 139 8.40 5.07 -3.61
CA SER A 139 9.54 5.76 -4.25
C SER A 139 9.59 7.27 -4.01
N ILE A 140 8.56 7.90 -3.43
CA ILE A 140 8.56 9.35 -3.15
C ILE A 140 8.88 9.63 -1.66
N SER A 141 9.79 8.83 -1.07
CA SER A 141 10.49 9.23 0.15
C SER A 141 11.99 9.36 -0.14
N SER A 142 12.33 10.53 -0.69
CA SER A 142 13.65 11.21 -0.79
C SER A 142 14.73 10.61 -1.73
N PRO A 143 15.63 11.42 -2.35
CA PRO A 143 15.99 12.81 -1.98
C PRO A 143 16.10 13.87 -3.11
N LYS A 144 16.13 15.12 -2.64
CA LYS A 144 16.48 16.42 -3.25
C LYS A 144 15.33 17.22 -3.86
#